data_AF-A0A1F5B9H5-F1
#
_entry.id   AF-A0A1F5B9H5-F1
#
_cell.length_a   1.000
_cell.length_b   1.000
_cell.length_c   1.000
_cell.angle_alpha   90.00
_cell.angle_beta   90.00
_cell.angle_gamma   90.00
#
_symmetry.space_group_name_H-M   'P 1'
#
loop_
_entity.id
_entity.type
_entity.pdbx_description
1 polymer ?
#
loop_
_entity_poly.entity_id
_entity_poly.type
_entity_poly.pdbx_seq_one_letter_code
_entity_poly.pdbx_strand_id
1 'polypeptide(L)'
;MKKISVVGLSFLLVLLAFSACKPKAGGVAAKAQDLLLLIPKDVQGVIVVDVLNGMKVETVADFMKKAQAEGEFKEFVEKTGVDPQKDIRYLAVGVKMGDGKKQEGVGVVNLKYNKDALLASLKKEGDVQETDYSGVTIYTPPRDADEAEEMRLAFLDEANIIAGSPALVEAVIDIFQGRQDSLRKNAELMPLVNEAKKTSLVWGVFLIPAEAMKETSGQVPMLGNMDALKSVLLSFDYQNQNVLLEIKGKGSDEAKLKQIADMLNGLKAFGGMAAAEKPEIGELLNKIEISAGKDHVTISAVLPEELIKKLVAMAEQMIPKAEPDVIEEPTEENSPDLFDQF
;
A
#
# COMPACT_ATOMS: atom_id res chain seq x y z
N MET A 1 20.83 -6.80 13.12
CA MET A 1 19.49 -6.64 12.49
C MET A 1 18.38 -6.66 13.54
N LYS A 2 17.45 -5.69 13.52
CA LYS A 2 16.07 -5.82 14.05
C LYS A 2 15.13 -5.05 13.12
N LYS A 3 14.23 -5.77 12.43
CA LYS A 3 13.33 -5.21 11.40
C LYS A 3 12.08 -4.58 12.05
N ILE A 4 12.13 -3.28 12.34
CA ILE A 4 10.96 -2.45 12.68
C ILE A 4 11.10 -1.12 11.91
N SER A 5 9.98 -0.52 11.50
CA SER A 5 9.89 0.78 10.80
C SER A 5 10.17 0.83 9.29
N VAL A 6 10.01 -0.29 8.55
CA VAL A 6 9.87 -0.26 7.07
C VAL A 6 8.69 -1.15 6.62
N VAL A 7 7.47 -0.78 7.00
CA VAL A 7 6.23 -1.49 6.59
C VAL A 7 5.33 -0.61 5.71
N GLY A 8 5.20 0.68 6.03
CA GLY A 8 4.37 1.60 5.25
C GLY A 8 4.93 1.95 3.86
N LEU A 9 6.26 1.99 3.70
CA LEU A 9 6.90 2.34 2.43
C LEU A 9 7.11 1.13 1.50
N SER A 10 7.41 -0.05 2.07
CA SER A 10 7.58 -1.27 1.27
C SER A 10 6.32 -1.69 0.51
N PHE A 11 5.12 -1.43 1.03
CA PHE A 11 3.90 -1.74 0.29
C PHE A 11 3.71 -0.86 -0.97
N LEU A 12 4.37 0.31 -1.03
CA LEU A 12 4.39 1.15 -2.23
C LEU A 12 5.52 0.74 -3.18
N LEU A 13 6.71 0.40 -2.66
CA LEU A 13 7.85 -0.07 -3.47
C LEU A 13 7.58 -1.43 -4.14
N VAL A 14 7.00 -2.39 -3.41
CA VAL A 14 6.63 -3.73 -3.96
C VAL A 14 5.59 -3.60 -5.08
N LEU A 15 4.81 -2.52 -5.10
CA LEU A 15 3.85 -2.20 -6.16
C LEU A 15 4.44 -1.41 -7.36
N LEU A 16 5.74 -1.08 -7.34
CA LEU A 16 6.39 -0.26 -8.37
C LEU A 16 7.48 -0.98 -9.20
N ALA A 17 7.67 -2.29 -9.03
CA ALA A 17 8.76 -3.04 -9.68
C ALA A 17 8.52 -3.48 -11.15
N PHE A 18 7.29 -3.46 -11.71
CA PHE A 18 7.01 -4.11 -13.02
C PHE A 18 5.92 -3.43 -13.91
N SER A 19 6.18 -3.22 -15.23
CA SER A 19 5.24 -2.70 -16.30
C SER A 19 5.84 -2.79 -17.74
N ALA A 20 5.21 -3.12 -18.89
CA ALA A 20 3.93 -2.66 -19.44
C ALA A 20 3.05 -3.48 -20.54
N CYS A 21 2.66 -3.00 -21.78
CA CYS A 21 1.55 -3.52 -22.69
C CYS A 21 1.62 -3.50 -24.26
N LYS A 22 0.64 -3.94 -25.09
CA LYS A 22 -0.49 -4.92 -25.21
C LYS A 22 -1.50 -4.27 -26.20
N PRO A 23 -1.78 -4.87 -27.36
CA PRO A 23 -2.94 -4.52 -28.23
C PRO A 23 -3.88 -5.72 -28.44
N LYS A 24 -5.19 -5.61 -28.77
CA LYS A 24 -6.18 -4.51 -28.79
C LYS A 24 -7.57 -5.17 -28.99
N ALA A 25 -8.69 -4.83 -28.33
CA ALA A 25 -9.05 -3.75 -27.41
C ALA A 25 -9.90 -4.28 -26.23
N GLY A 26 -10.02 -3.52 -25.12
CA GLY A 26 -10.78 -3.97 -23.95
C GLY A 26 -11.26 -2.88 -22.96
N GLY A 27 -11.38 -1.62 -23.40
CA GLY A 27 -11.92 -0.53 -22.57
C GLY A 27 -10.92 0.10 -21.59
N VAL A 28 -10.41 1.30 -21.92
CA VAL A 28 -9.58 2.08 -21.00
C VAL A 28 -10.43 2.54 -19.80
N ALA A 29 -9.97 2.27 -18.57
CA ALA A 29 -10.54 2.84 -17.36
C ALA A 29 -10.48 4.38 -17.45
N ALA A 30 -11.64 5.04 -17.54
CA ALA A 30 -11.72 6.47 -17.77
C ALA A 30 -11.52 7.27 -16.46
N LYS A 31 -11.75 6.63 -15.31
CA LYS A 31 -11.53 7.16 -13.97
C LYS A 31 -11.03 6.06 -13.03
N ALA A 32 -10.43 6.45 -11.91
CA ALA A 32 -9.92 5.54 -10.89
C ALA A 32 -10.98 4.53 -10.37
N GLN A 33 -12.24 4.93 -10.32
CA GLN A 33 -13.35 4.08 -9.83
C GLN A 33 -13.81 3.04 -10.85
N ASP A 34 -13.35 3.11 -12.10
CA ASP A 34 -13.61 2.05 -13.09
C ASP A 34 -12.78 0.80 -12.80
N LEU A 35 -11.62 0.91 -12.14
CA LEU A 35 -10.84 -0.25 -11.68
C LEU A 35 -11.60 -1.13 -10.67
N LEU A 36 -12.60 -0.57 -9.97
CA LEU A 36 -13.50 -1.33 -9.09
C LEU A 36 -14.40 -2.33 -9.85
N LEU A 37 -14.45 -2.25 -11.19
CA LEU A 37 -15.05 -3.30 -12.02
C LEU A 37 -14.20 -4.57 -12.08
N LEU A 38 -12.90 -4.47 -11.80
CA LEU A 38 -11.93 -5.57 -11.91
C LEU A 38 -11.63 -6.21 -10.55
N ILE A 39 -11.75 -5.46 -9.45
CA ILE A 39 -11.54 -5.99 -8.09
C ILE A 39 -12.56 -7.11 -7.76
N PRO A 40 -12.16 -8.25 -7.16
CA PRO A 40 -13.06 -9.33 -6.79
C PRO A 40 -14.12 -8.96 -5.75
N LYS A 41 -15.28 -9.62 -5.82
CA LYS A 41 -16.41 -9.40 -4.88
C LYS A 41 -16.09 -9.80 -3.45
N ASP A 42 -15.22 -10.78 -3.23
CA ASP A 42 -14.93 -11.42 -1.94
C ASP A 42 -13.76 -10.78 -1.15
N VAL A 43 -13.22 -9.66 -1.63
CA VAL A 43 -12.24 -8.85 -0.86
C VAL A 43 -12.91 -8.17 0.34
N GLN A 44 -12.19 -8.07 1.46
CA GLN A 44 -12.62 -7.31 2.65
C GLN A 44 -12.09 -5.87 2.61
N GLY A 45 -11.12 -5.56 1.76
CA GLY A 45 -10.56 -4.22 1.62
C GLY A 45 -10.34 -3.80 0.16
N VAL A 46 -10.42 -2.50 -0.09
CA VAL A 46 -9.98 -1.87 -1.34
C VAL A 46 -9.27 -0.56 -1.06
N ILE A 47 -8.15 -0.32 -1.75
CA ILE A 47 -7.50 1.00 -1.88
C ILE A 47 -7.56 1.41 -3.35
N VAL A 48 -7.74 2.70 -3.63
CA VAL A 48 -7.58 3.29 -4.96
C VAL A 48 -6.71 4.55 -4.87
N VAL A 49 -5.76 4.67 -5.80
CA VAL A 49 -4.81 5.78 -5.93
C VAL A 49 -4.96 6.43 -7.31
N ASP A 50 -5.09 7.75 -7.34
CA ASP A 50 -4.93 8.59 -8.53
C ASP A 50 -3.46 9.01 -8.66
N VAL A 51 -2.66 8.16 -9.30
CA VAL A 51 -1.21 8.35 -9.44
C VAL A 51 -0.92 9.57 -10.31
N LEU A 52 -1.65 9.76 -11.42
CA LEU A 52 -1.44 10.89 -12.33
C LEU A 52 -1.72 12.24 -11.68
N ASN A 53 -2.69 12.35 -10.78
CA ASN A 53 -2.91 13.57 -10.00
C ASN A 53 -1.98 13.66 -8.77
N GLY A 54 -1.61 12.52 -8.16
CA GLY A 54 -0.63 12.49 -7.06
C GLY A 54 0.75 13.02 -7.46
N MET A 55 1.20 12.70 -8.68
CA MET A 55 2.46 13.20 -9.26
C MET A 55 2.48 14.70 -9.56
N LYS A 56 1.36 15.42 -9.35
CA LYS A 56 1.27 16.89 -9.46
C LYS A 56 1.47 17.60 -8.12
N VAL A 57 1.52 16.85 -7.01
CA VAL A 57 1.88 17.37 -5.69
C VAL A 57 3.38 17.58 -5.65
N GLU A 58 3.85 18.80 -5.37
CA GLU A 58 5.27 19.17 -5.44
C GLU A 58 6.13 18.28 -4.52
N THR A 59 5.71 18.08 -3.27
CA THR A 59 6.40 17.18 -2.32
C THR A 59 6.47 15.71 -2.80
N VAL A 60 5.45 15.22 -3.52
CA VAL A 60 5.45 13.85 -4.09
C VAL A 60 6.36 13.78 -5.32
N ALA A 61 6.28 14.77 -6.20
CA ALA A 61 7.13 14.86 -7.38
C ALA A 61 8.62 14.94 -6.99
N ASP A 62 8.97 15.69 -5.95
CA ASP A 62 10.34 15.81 -5.44
C ASP A 62 10.83 14.58 -4.70
N PHE A 63 9.97 13.91 -3.92
CA PHE A 63 10.29 12.59 -3.37
C PHE A 63 10.60 11.60 -4.49
N MET A 64 9.75 11.54 -5.51
CA MET A 64 9.97 10.68 -6.66
C MET A 64 11.26 11.05 -7.41
N LYS A 65 11.54 12.33 -7.69
CA LYS A 65 12.81 12.77 -8.34
C LYS A 65 14.05 12.30 -7.58
N LYS A 66 14.02 12.24 -6.24
CA LYS A 66 15.11 11.65 -5.45
C LYS A 66 15.28 10.16 -5.76
N ALA A 67 14.19 9.38 -5.74
CA ALA A 67 14.21 7.97 -6.14
C ALA A 67 14.60 7.77 -7.63
N GLN A 68 14.29 8.72 -8.52
CA GLN A 68 14.75 8.68 -9.93
C GLN A 68 16.27 8.87 -10.09
N ALA A 69 16.96 9.39 -9.06
CA ALA A 69 18.42 9.47 -9.04
C ALA A 69 19.09 8.16 -8.54
N GLU A 70 18.30 7.22 -8.03
CA GLU A 70 18.77 5.88 -7.64
C GLU A 70 18.87 5.00 -8.91
N GLY A 71 19.90 4.16 -8.97
CA GLY A 71 20.24 3.40 -10.18
C GLY A 71 19.11 2.49 -10.67
N GLU A 72 18.44 1.82 -9.73
CA GLU A 72 17.37 0.86 -9.99
C GLU A 72 16.17 1.50 -10.71
N PHE A 73 15.74 2.71 -10.32
CA PHE A 73 14.65 3.40 -10.99
C PHE A 73 15.02 3.74 -12.44
N LYS A 74 16.23 4.27 -12.65
CA LYS A 74 16.70 4.61 -13.99
C LYS A 74 16.82 3.35 -14.87
N GLU A 75 17.40 2.28 -14.35
CA GLU A 75 17.52 1.00 -15.04
C GLU A 75 16.14 0.40 -15.36
N PHE A 76 15.15 0.51 -14.46
CA PHE A 76 13.77 0.13 -14.72
C PHE A 76 13.17 0.91 -15.90
N VAL A 77 13.32 2.24 -15.93
CA VAL A 77 12.83 3.08 -17.05
C VAL A 77 13.50 2.70 -18.37
N GLU A 78 14.82 2.48 -18.36
CA GLU A 78 15.61 2.11 -19.55
C GLU A 78 15.31 0.67 -20.03
N LYS A 79 15.07 -0.29 -19.12
CA LYS A 79 14.68 -1.68 -19.44
C LYS A 79 13.25 -1.78 -19.99
N THR A 80 12.29 -1.08 -19.39
CA THR A 80 10.84 -1.27 -19.64
C THR A 80 10.23 -0.25 -20.60
N GLY A 81 10.85 0.93 -20.72
CA GLY A 81 10.27 2.07 -21.45
C GLY A 81 9.10 2.75 -20.73
N VAL A 82 8.94 2.52 -19.42
CA VAL A 82 7.84 3.09 -18.60
C VAL A 82 8.37 4.18 -17.69
N ASP A 83 7.67 5.30 -17.63
CA ASP A 83 7.91 6.37 -16.65
C ASP A 83 6.76 6.40 -15.63
N PRO A 84 6.95 5.85 -14.41
CA PRO A 84 5.95 5.83 -13.35
C PRO A 84 5.27 7.17 -13.03
N GLN A 85 5.90 8.32 -13.33
CA GLN A 85 5.30 9.65 -13.10
C GLN A 85 4.33 10.09 -14.21
N LYS A 86 4.52 9.60 -15.44
CA LYS A 86 3.80 10.04 -16.64
C LYS A 86 2.82 8.99 -17.16
N ASP A 87 3.20 7.73 -17.01
CA ASP A 87 2.52 6.61 -17.62
C ASP A 87 1.46 5.99 -16.72
N ILE A 88 1.71 5.89 -15.40
CA ILE A 88 0.74 5.31 -14.46
C ILE A 88 -0.36 6.35 -14.15
N ARG A 89 -1.61 5.96 -14.41
CA ARG A 89 -2.79 6.80 -14.12
C ARG A 89 -3.43 6.43 -12.81
N TYR A 90 -3.79 5.16 -12.66
CA TYR A 90 -4.59 4.68 -11.53
C TYR A 90 -4.03 3.36 -11.01
N LEU A 91 -4.13 3.16 -9.71
CA LEU A 91 -3.89 1.87 -9.06
C LEU A 91 -5.12 1.55 -8.21
N ALA A 92 -5.59 0.31 -8.25
CA ALA A 92 -6.52 -0.24 -7.28
C ALA A 92 -5.93 -1.50 -6.66
N VAL A 93 -6.09 -1.70 -5.35
CA VAL A 93 -5.62 -2.89 -4.64
C VAL A 93 -6.80 -3.50 -3.90
N GLY A 94 -7.17 -4.73 -4.25
CA GLY A 94 -8.10 -5.56 -3.49
C GLY A 94 -7.33 -6.37 -2.44
N VAL A 95 -7.85 -6.42 -1.21
CA VAL A 95 -7.23 -7.15 -0.09
C VAL A 95 -8.23 -8.15 0.49
N LYS A 96 -7.79 -9.40 0.62
CA LYS A 96 -8.60 -10.49 1.19
C LYS A 96 -7.89 -11.10 2.40
N MET A 97 -8.65 -11.31 3.47
CA MET A 97 -8.19 -12.08 4.63
C MET A 97 -8.47 -13.55 4.34
N GLY A 98 -7.39 -14.32 4.11
CA GLY A 98 -7.45 -15.76 3.91
C GLY A 98 -7.43 -16.54 5.23
N ASP A 99 -7.58 -17.86 5.12
CA ASP A 99 -7.53 -18.76 6.26
C ASP A 99 -6.19 -18.68 7.01
N GLY A 100 -6.22 -18.89 8.33
CA GLY A 100 -5.03 -18.88 9.17
C GLY A 100 -4.33 -17.52 9.31
N LYS A 101 -5.02 -16.40 9.01
CA LYS A 101 -4.50 -15.02 9.00
C LYS A 101 -3.53 -14.68 7.86
N LYS A 102 -3.45 -15.50 6.80
CA LYS A 102 -2.79 -15.09 5.56
C LYS A 102 -3.54 -13.91 4.94
N GLN A 103 -2.82 -12.95 4.35
CA GLN A 103 -3.42 -11.77 3.72
C GLN A 103 -3.13 -11.82 2.21
N GLU A 104 -4.12 -12.26 1.46
CA GLU A 104 -4.09 -12.28 0.00
C GLU A 104 -4.34 -10.87 -0.55
N GLY A 105 -3.75 -10.57 -1.71
CA GLY A 105 -3.97 -9.31 -2.40
C GLY A 105 -3.93 -9.44 -3.92
N VAL A 106 -4.54 -8.47 -4.61
CA VAL A 106 -4.38 -8.24 -6.05
C VAL A 106 -4.36 -6.74 -6.35
N GLY A 107 -3.29 -6.29 -6.98
CA GLY A 107 -3.18 -4.95 -7.57
C GLY A 107 -3.65 -4.96 -9.02
N VAL A 108 -4.36 -3.90 -9.42
CA VAL A 108 -4.77 -3.59 -10.78
C VAL A 108 -4.23 -2.21 -11.14
N VAL A 109 -3.34 -2.12 -12.12
CA VAL A 109 -2.62 -0.89 -12.48
C VAL A 109 -3.07 -0.41 -13.85
N ASN A 110 -3.57 0.83 -13.98
CA ASN A 110 -3.88 1.46 -15.27
C ASN A 110 -2.76 2.41 -15.73
N LEU A 111 -2.20 2.21 -16.93
CA LEU A 111 -1.01 2.95 -17.37
C LEU A 111 -0.76 3.01 -18.92
N LYS A 112 0.29 3.73 -19.36
CA LYS A 112 0.81 3.82 -20.77
C LYS A 112 2.25 3.26 -20.92
N TYR A 113 2.47 2.46 -21.97
CA TYR A 113 2.68 1.04 -21.64
C TYR A 113 3.27 0.25 -22.90
N ASN A 114 4.34 -0.59 -22.78
CA ASN A 114 4.97 -1.55 -23.77
C ASN A 114 5.17 -3.02 -23.22
N LYS A 115 4.62 -4.06 -23.88
CA LYS A 115 4.47 -5.46 -23.37
C LYS A 115 5.75 -6.24 -23.55
N ASP A 116 6.29 -6.20 -24.76
CA ASP A 116 7.40 -7.05 -25.15
C ASP A 116 8.68 -6.56 -24.47
N ALA A 117 8.79 -5.25 -24.23
CA ALA A 117 9.79 -4.67 -23.34
C ALA A 117 9.63 -5.14 -21.88
N LEU A 118 8.41 -5.24 -21.32
CA LEU A 118 8.20 -5.83 -19.98
C LEU A 118 8.67 -7.27 -19.95
N LEU A 119 8.16 -8.11 -20.86
CA LEU A 119 8.44 -9.54 -20.82
C LEU A 119 9.93 -9.82 -21.04
N ALA A 120 10.60 -9.01 -21.88
CA ALA A 120 12.05 -9.03 -22.03
C ALA A 120 12.81 -8.49 -20.80
N SER A 121 12.17 -7.70 -19.92
CA SER A 121 12.72 -7.30 -18.62
C SER A 121 12.50 -8.39 -17.57
N LEU A 122 11.27 -8.87 -17.42
CA LEU A 122 10.88 -9.90 -16.44
C LEU A 122 11.68 -11.20 -16.64
N LYS A 123 11.92 -11.60 -17.89
CA LYS A 123 12.74 -12.78 -18.26
C LYS A 123 14.26 -12.57 -18.17
N LYS A 124 14.75 -11.38 -17.77
CA LYS A 124 16.17 -11.18 -17.39
C LYS A 124 16.41 -11.48 -15.92
N GLU A 125 15.41 -11.26 -15.08
CA GLU A 125 15.51 -11.48 -13.63
C GLU A 125 15.42 -13.00 -13.28
N GLY A 126 15.02 -13.86 -14.23
CA GLY A 126 15.19 -15.32 -14.18
C GLY A 126 14.19 -16.09 -15.02
N ASP A 127 13.99 -17.38 -14.70
CA ASP A 127 13.06 -18.26 -15.42
C ASP A 127 11.61 -17.97 -15.00
N VAL A 128 10.85 -17.34 -15.90
CA VAL A 128 9.46 -16.93 -15.69
C VAL A 128 8.54 -18.01 -16.25
N GLN A 129 7.78 -18.68 -15.38
CA GLN A 129 6.84 -19.70 -15.82
C GLN A 129 5.63 -19.04 -16.48
N GLU A 130 5.26 -19.52 -17.68
CA GLU A 130 4.07 -19.09 -18.40
C GLU A 130 2.99 -20.18 -18.33
N THR A 131 1.79 -19.80 -17.92
CA THR A 131 0.61 -20.68 -17.92
C THR A 131 -0.54 -19.99 -18.66
N ASP A 132 -1.31 -20.75 -19.45
CA ASP A 132 -2.57 -20.22 -19.98
C ASP A 132 -3.67 -20.38 -18.93
N TYR A 133 -4.36 -19.28 -18.65
CA TYR A 133 -5.62 -19.29 -17.94
C TYR A 133 -6.71 -18.68 -18.81
N SER A 134 -7.47 -19.55 -19.47
CA SER A 134 -8.61 -19.14 -20.31
C SER A 134 -8.28 -18.16 -21.44
N GLY A 135 -7.17 -18.38 -22.13
CA GLY A 135 -6.69 -17.50 -23.20
C GLY A 135 -5.97 -16.23 -22.71
N VAL A 136 -5.72 -16.10 -21.40
CA VAL A 136 -4.86 -15.07 -20.82
C VAL A 136 -3.62 -15.73 -20.26
N THR A 137 -2.45 -15.35 -20.78
CA THR A 137 -1.17 -15.81 -20.22
C THR A 137 -0.95 -15.19 -18.84
N ILE A 138 -0.81 -16.05 -17.84
CA ILE A 138 -0.34 -15.70 -16.51
C ILE A 138 1.16 -16.00 -16.43
N TYR A 139 1.90 -15.06 -15.87
CA TYR A 139 3.34 -15.10 -15.68
C TYR A 139 3.64 -15.24 -14.18
N THR A 140 4.32 -16.30 -13.78
CA THR A 140 4.84 -16.49 -12.42
C THR A 140 6.35 -16.23 -12.45
N PRO A 141 6.84 -15.15 -11.82
CA PRO A 141 8.27 -14.87 -11.76
C PRO A 141 9.06 -15.98 -11.04
N PRO A 142 10.38 -16.07 -11.24
CA PRO A 142 11.24 -16.86 -10.36
C PRO A 142 11.07 -16.38 -8.91
N ARG A 143 11.16 -17.31 -7.95
CA ARG A 143 10.82 -17.06 -6.55
C ARG A 143 11.94 -17.49 -5.62
N ASP A 144 12.35 -16.61 -4.71
CA ASP A 144 13.33 -16.96 -3.68
C ASP A 144 12.76 -17.96 -2.66
N ALA A 145 13.65 -18.72 -2.02
CA ALA A 145 13.26 -19.71 -1.01
C ALA A 145 12.57 -19.07 0.21
N ASP A 146 13.00 -17.87 0.60
CA ASP A 146 12.55 -17.17 1.81
C ASP A 146 11.25 -16.34 1.63
N GLU A 147 10.69 -16.24 0.42
CA GLU A 147 9.41 -15.54 0.22
C GLU A 147 8.24 -16.29 0.88
N ALA A 148 7.20 -15.57 1.31
CA ALA A 148 6.09 -16.17 2.06
C ALA A 148 5.05 -16.89 1.18
N GLU A 149 4.79 -16.37 -0.03
CA GLU A 149 3.72 -16.83 -0.93
C GLU A 149 4.18 -16.75 -2.40
N GLU A 150 3.35 -17.21 -3.33
CA GLU A 150 3.58 -17.11 -4.79
C GLU A 150 2.96 -15.80 -5.31
N MET A 151 3.65 -15.06 -6.18
CA MET A 151 3.08 -13.93 -6.91
C MET A 151 2.88 -14.30 -8.39
N ARG A 152 1.74 -13.92 -8.95
CA ARG A 152 1.44 -14.02 -10.38
C ARG A 152 1.13 -12.66 -10.98
N LEU A 153 1.37 -12.51 -12.28
CA LEU A 153 1.12 -11.29 -13.05
C LEU A 153 0.40 -11.63 -14.37
N ALA A 154 -0.54 -10.80 -14.81
CA ALA A 154 -1.20 -10.96 -16.11
C ALA A 154 -1.50 -9.63 -16.81
N PHE A 155 -1.62 -9.72 -18.14
CA PHE A 155 -1.71 -8.60 -19.08
C PHE A 155 -3.11 -8.59 -19.73
N LEU A 156 -4.11 -7.91 -19.12
CA LEU A 156 -5.53 -8.07 -19.50
C LEU A 156 -5.91 -7.59 -20.94
N ASP A 157 -5.76 -6.29 -21.21
CA ASP A 157 -6.42 -5.55 -22.30
C ASP A 157 -5.46 -4.67 -23.18
N GLU A 158 -5.56 -3.33 -23.17
CA GLU A 158 -4.50 -2.40 -23.57
C GLU A 158 -3.96 -1.54 -22.43
N ALA A 159 -4.68 -1.36 -21.33
CA ALA A 159 -4.39 -0.33 -20.33
C ALA A 159 -4.14 -0.83 -18.89
N ASN A 160 -4.45 -2.10 -18.57
CA ASN A 160 -4.45 -2.65 -17.21
C ASN A 160 -3.53 -3.88 -17.00
N ILE A 161 -2.59 -3.82 -16.03
CA ILE A 161 -1.89 -5.01 -15.45
C ILE A 161 -2.71 -5.52 -14.27
N ILE A 162 -2.65 -6.82 -14.01
CA ILE A 162 -2.92 -7.36 -12.67
C ILE A 162 -1.70 -8.09 -12.11
N ALA A 163 -1.48 -7.97 -10.80
CA ALA A 163 -0.43 -8.72 -10.09
C ALA A 163 -0.88 -9.03 -8.65
N GLY A 164 -0.53 -10.20 -8.12
CA GLY A 164 -0.88 -10.60 -6.76
C GLY A 164 -0.92 -12.10 -6.54
N SER A 165 -1.67 -12.52 -5.51
CA SER A 165 -1.87 -13.94 -5.16
C SER A 165 -2.57 -14.73 -6.29
N PRO A 166 -2.25 -16.03 -6.47
CA PRO A 166 -2.78 -16.87 -7.55
C PRO A 166 -4.31 -16.81 -7.73
N ALA A 167 -5.06 -17.07 -6.66
CA ALA A 167 -6.52 -17.16 -6.70
C ALA A 167 -7.18 -15.82 -7.04
N LEU A 168 -6.62 -14.70 -6.57
CA LEU A 168 -7.16 -13.38 -6.88
C LEU A 168 -6.78 -12.92 -8.30
N VAL A 169 -5.60 -13.29 -8.82
CA VAL A 169 -5.23 -13.01 -10.22
C VAL A 169 -6.15 -13.75 -11.19
N GLU A 170 -6.42 -15.03 -10.93
CA GLU A 170 -7.40 -15.82 -11.69
C GLU A 170 -8.82 -15.21 -11.60
N ALA A 171 -9.28 -14.82 -10.41
CA ALA A 171 -10.58 -14.18 -10.21
C ALA A 171 -10.73 -12.85 -10.97
N VAL A 172 -9.68 -12.01 -11.08
CA VAL A 172 -9.76 -10.78 -11.89
C VAL A 172 -9.83 -11.09 -13.40
N ILE A 173 -9.22 -12.18 -13.87
CA ILE A 173 -9.38 -12.63 -15.27
C ILE A 173 -10.82 -13.09 -15.51
N ASP A 174 -11.41 -13.87 -14.60
CA ASP A 174 -12.82 -14.27 -14.67
C ASP A 174 -13.77 -13.07 -14.70
N ILE A 175 -13.50 -12.05 -13.89
CA ILE A 175 -14.26 -10.80 -13.86
C ILE A 175 -14.11 -10.00 -15.16
N PHE A 176 -12.90 -9.88 -15.69
CA PHE A 176 -12.62 -9.21 -16.96
C PHE A 176 -13.32 -9.92 -18.15
N GLN A 177 -13.42 -11.25 -18.10
CA GLN A 177 -14.19 -12.05 -19.07
C GLN A 177 -15.70 -12.12 -18.76
N GLY A 178 -16.19 -11.44 -17.72
CA GLY A 178 -17.62 -11.39 -17.36
C GLY A 178 -18.18 -12.68 -16.76
N ARG A 179 -17.32 -13.60 -16.30
CA ARG A 179 -17.66 -14.92 -15.75
C ARG A 179 -17.90 -14.90 -14.24
N GLN A 180 -17.29 -13.95 -13.52
CA GLN A 180 -17.43 -13.76 -12.08
C GLN A 180 -17.93 -12.35 -11.70
N ASP A 181 -18.58 -12.24 -10.54
CA ASP A 181 -18.98 -10.97 -9.95
C ASP A 181 -17.78 -10.15 -9.45
N SER A 182 -17.72 -8.87 -9.81
CA SER A 182 -16.79 -7.89 -9.23
C SER A 182 -17.33 -7.21 -7.96
N LEU A 183 -16.47 -6.40 -7.35
CA LEU A 183 -16.75 -5.64 -6.13
C LEU A 183 -18.05 -4.83 -6.19
N ARG A 184 -18.53 -4.41 -7.37
CA ARG A 184 -19.83 -3.75 -7.55
C ARG A 184 -21.04 -4.54 -7.00
N LYS A 185 -20.89 -5.85 -6.74
CA LYS A 185 -21.91 -6.71 -6.13
C LYS A 185 -21.59 -7.16 -4.69
N ASN A 186 -20.55 -6.61 -4.05
CA ASN A 186 -20.29 -6.83 -2.62
C ASN A 186 -21.26 -5.97 -1.79
N ALA A 187 -22.16 -6.62 -1.05
CA ALA A 187 -23.23 -5.95 -0.32
C ALA A 187 -22.75 -5.17 0.93
N GLU A 188 -21.57 -5.50 1.47
CA GLU A 188 -21.03 -4.93 2.70
C GLU A 188 -20.05 -3.78 2.41
N LEU A 189 -19.16 -3.95 1.42
CA LEU A 189 -18.17 -2.94 1.06
C LEU A 189 -18.77 -1.84 0.16
N MET A 190 -19.73 -2.13 -0.72
CA MET A 190 -20.25 -1.10 -1.64
C MET A 190 -20.98 0.08 -0.99
N PRO A 191 -21.76 -0.07 0.10
CA PRO A 191 -22.27 1.08 0.85
C PRO A 191 -21.16 2.02 1.34
N LEU A 192 -20.06 1.44 1.84
CA LEU A 192 -18.90 2.17 2.35
C LEU A 192 -18.07 2.80 1.22
N VAL A 193 -17.91 2.11 0.09
CA VAL A 193 -17.34 2.66 -1.16
C VAL A 193 -18.24 3.77 -1.72
N ASN A 194 -19.54 3.76 -1.43
CA ASN A 194 -20.44 4.86 -1.78
C ASN A 194 -20.22 6.10 -0.88
N GLU A 195 -19.95 5.92 0.41
CA GLU A 195 -19.55 7.00 1.35
C GLU A 195 -18.13 7.54 1.14
N ALA A 196 -17.21 6.77 0.56
CA ALA A 196 -15.80 7.14 0.41
C ALA A 196 -15.56 8.40 -0.46
N LYS A 197 -14.53 9.19 -0.10
CA LYS A 197 -14.09 10.39 -0.85
C LYS A 197 -13.37 10.03 -2.15
N LYS A 198 -14.12 9.51 -3.12
CA LYS A 198 -13.61 8.99 -4.41
C LYS A 198 -12.87 10.01 -5.29
N THR A 199 -12.93 11.29 -4.97
CA THR A 199 -12.20 12.37 -5.66
C THR A 199 -10.78 12.59 -5.13
N SER A 200 -10.45 12.06 -3.95
CA SER A 200 -9.17 12.26 -3.30
C SER A 200 -8.07 11.39 -3.88
N LEU A 201 -6.82 11.91 -3.85
CA LEU A 201 -5.64 11.27 -4.44
C LEU A 201 -5.41 9.82 -3.99
N VAL A 202 -5.70 9.50 -2.73
CA VAL A 202 -5.90 8.13 -2.28
C VAL A 202 -7.20 8.07 -1.50
N TRP A 203 -7.97 7.00 -1.71
CA TRP A 203 -9.03 6.62 -0.79
C TRP A 203 -9.05 5.10 -0.62
N GLY A 204 -9.61 4.63 0.48
CA GLY A 204 -9.71 3.21 0.76
C GLY A 204 -10.83 2.88 1.72
N VAL A 205 -11.25 1.62 1.71
CA VAL A 205 -12.36 1.09 2.51
C VAL A 205 -12.00 -0.33 2.93
N PHE A 206 -12.11 -0.63 4.22
CA PHE A 206 -11.80 -1.92 4.81
C PHE A 206 -12.90 -2.36 5.78
N LEU A 207 -13.39 -3.59 5.64
CA LEU A 207 -14.13 -4.28 6.70
C LEU A 207 -13.15 -4.70 7.79
N ILE A 208 -13.61 -4.68 9.04
CA ILE A 208 -12.86 -5.13 10.20
C ILE A 208 -13.45 -6.46 10.67
N PRO A 209 -12.71 -7.60 10.55
CA PRO A 209 -13.16 -8.88 11.11
C PRO A 209 -13.36 -8.78 12.62
N ALA A 210 -14.50 -9.27 13.13
CA ALA A 210 -14.82 -9.19 14.55
C ALA A 210 -13.81 -9.97 15.42
N GLU A 211 -13.21 -11.01 14.84
CA GLU A 211 -12.25 -11.92 15.45
C GLU A 211 -10.91 -11.22 15.71
N ALA A 212 -10.44 -10.42 14.74
CA ALA A 212 -9.22 -9.62 14.87
C ALA A 212 -9.35 -8.59 16.01
N MET A 213 -10.53 -7.97 16.15
CA MET A 213 -10.76 -6.99 17.23
C MET A 213 -10.91 -7.64 18.60
N LYS A 214 -11.54 -8.82 18.70
CA LYS A 214 -11.58 -9.59 19.95
C LYS A 214 -10.17 -9.98 20.42
N GLU A 215 -9.31 -10.43 19.51
CA GLU A 215 -7.92 -10.77 19.82
C GLU A 215 -7.14 -9.54 20.30
N THR A 216 -7.21 -8.43 19.55
CA THR A 216 -6.50 -7.18 19.88
C THR A 216 -6.96 -6.59 21.21
N SER A 217 -8.27 -6.56 21.43
CA SER A 217 -8.89 -6.02 22.67
C SER A 217 -8.58 -6.90 23.89
N GLY A 218 -8.44 -8.21 23.70
CA GLY A 218 -8.03 -9.14 24.75
C GLY A 218 -6.55 -9.02 25.15
N GLN A 219 -5.69 -8.60 24.22
CA GLN A 219 -4.26 -8.38 24.48
C GLN A 219 -3.96 -6.99 25.08
N VAL A 220 -4.71 -5.96 24.67
CA VAL A 220 -4.53 -4.57 25.13
C VAL A 220 -5.83 -4.03 25.72
N PRO A 221 -6.06 -4.11 27.04
CA PRO A 221 -7.32 -3.73 27.68
C PRO A 221 -7.78 -2.29 27.40
N MET A 222 -6.83 -1.37 27.17
CA MET A 222 -7.15 0.03 26.79
C MET A 222 -7.90 0.11 25.45
N LEU A 223 -7.72 -0.86 24.55
CA LEU A 223 -8.41 -0.94 23.26
C LEU A 223 -9.78 -1.64 23.36
N GLY A 224 -10.27 -1.96 24.57
CA GLY A 224 -11.47 -2.77 24.80
C GLY A 224 -12.77 -2.31 24.13
N ASN A 225 -12.89 -1.04 23.74
CA ASN A 225 -14.03 -0.50 23.01
C ASN A 225 -13.89 -0.56 21.47
N MET A 226 -12.70 -0.88 20.94
CA MET A 226 -12.45 -0.93 19.50
C MET A 226 -13.22 -2.07 18.81
N ASP A 227 -13.74 -3.03 19.58
CA ASP A 227 -14.71 -4.03 19.14
C ASP A 227 -16.01 -3.44 18.56
N ALA A 228 -16.33 -2.16 18.85
CA ALA A 228 -17.44 -1.43 18.25
C ALA A 228 -17.23 -1.14 16.76
N LEU A 229 -15.98 -1.05 16.31
CA LEU A 229 -15.65 -0.74 14.92
C LEU A 229 -15.94 -1.94 14.01
N LYS A 230 -16.44 -1.66 12.81
CA LYS A 230 -16.86 -2.66 11.80
C LYS A 230 -16.23 -2.41 10.43
N SER A 231 -15.86 -1.16 10.14
CA SER A 231 -15.09 -0.81 8.95
C SER A 231 -14.28 0.47 9.15
N VAL A 232 -13.25 0.67 8.34
CA VAL A 232 -12.51 1.93 8.21
C VAL A 232 -12.65 2.46 6.79
N LEU A 233 -12.94 3.75 6.65
CA LEU A 233 -12.71 4.50 5.42
C LEU A 233 -11.49 5.39 5.62
N LEU A 234 -10.65 5.53 4.61
CA LEU A 234 -9.51 6.44 4.61
C LEU A 234 -9.54 7.32 3.36
N SER A 235 -9.03 8.55 3.48
CA SER A 235 -8.71 9.43 2.36
C SER A 235 -7.46 10.27 2.63
N PHE A 236 -6.58 10.33 1.64
CA PHE A 236 -5.48 11.28 1.54
C PHE A 236 -5.74 12.16 0.31
N ASP A 237 -5.68 13.48 0.48
CA ASP A 237 -5.88 14.45 -0.58
C ASP A 237 -4.86 15.59 -0.50
N TYR A 238 -4.79 16.42 -1.54
CA TYR A 238 -3.92 17.59 -1.54
C TYR A 238 -4.61 18.81 -2.14
N GLN A 239 -4.65 19.90 -1.39
CA GLN A 239 -5.25 21.16 -1.82
C GLN A 239 -4.50 22.35 -1.22
N ASN A 240 -4.18 23.36 -2.04
CA ASN A 240 -3.62 24.64 -1.59
C ASN A 240 -2.40 24.50 -0.64
N GLN A 241 -1.40 23.69 -1.01
CA GLN A 241 -0.19 23.41 -0.20
C GLN A 241 -0.46 22.78 1.18
N ASN A 242 -1.60 22.09 1.31
CA ASN A 242 -1.95 21.26 2.46
C ASN A 242 -2.25 19.83 1.99
N VAL A 243 -1.76 18.85 2.74
CA VAL A 243 -2.27 17.47 2.69
C VAL A 243 -3.48 17.37 3.63
N LEU A 244 -4.56 16.79 3.13
CA LEU A 244 -5.78 16.53 3.88
C LEU A 244 -5.85 15.03 4.18
N LEU A 245 -5.92 14.69 5.46
CA LEU A 245 -6.09 13.33 5.94
C LEU A 245 -7.48 13.17 6.57
N GLU A 246 -8.15 12.06 6.29
CA GLU A 246 -9.31 11.60 7.06
C GLU A 246 -9.25 10.08 7.22
N ILE A 247 -9.49 9.60 8.44
CA ILE A 247 -9.72 8.21 8.79
C ILE A 247 -11.05 8.17 9.54
N LYS A 248 -12.02 7.40 9.03
CA LYS A 248 -13.36 7.26 9.58
C LYS A 248 -13.63 5.80 9.94
N GLY A 249 -13.57 5.48 11.23
CA GLY A 249 -13.95 4.17 11.76
C GLY A 249 -15.46 4.13 11.98
N LYS A 250 -16.18 3.29 11.24
CA LYS A 250 -17.63 3.10 11.37
C LYS A 250 -17.95 2.06 12.44
N GLY A 251 -19.06 2.24 13.15
CA GLY A 251 -19.61 1.30 14.14
C GLY A 251 -21.10 1.56 14.39
N SER A 252 -21.70 0.77 15.29
CA SER A 252 -23.14 0.85 15.59
C SER A 252 -23.47 1.24 17.05
N ASP A 253 -22.46 1.34 17.91
CA ASP A 253 -22.59 1.71 19.32
C ASP A 253 -22.07 3.14 19.54
N GLU A 254 -22.98 4.12 19.51
CA GLU A 254 -22.69 5.55 19.68
C GLU A 254 -21.94 5.85 20.99
N ALA A 255 -22.20 5.09 22.06
CA ALA A 255 -21.55 5.28 23.35
C ALA A 255 -20.09 4.78 23.34
N LYS A 256 -19.83 3.60 22.77
CA LYS A 256 -18.45 3.11 22.55
C LYS A 256 -17.68 3.97 21.56
N LEU A 257 -18.31 4.42 20.47
CA LEU A 257 -17.70 5.32 19.49
C LEU A 257 -17.28 6.65 20.16
N LYS A 258 -18.14 7.23 21.00
CA LYS A 258 -17.75 8.38 21.82
C LYS A 258 -16.57 8.07 22.74
N GLN A 259 -16.58 6.95 23.47
CA GLN A 259 -15.48 6.57 24.35
C GLN A 259 -14.15 6.35 23.59
N ILE A 260 -14.19 5.86 22.34
CA ILE A 260 -13.01 5.80 21.46
C ILE A 260 -12.49 7.22 21.17
N ALA A 261 -13.36 8.16 20.77
CA ALA A 261 -12.95 9.54 20.48
C ALA A 261 -12.43 10.27 21.73
N ASP A 262 -13.05 10.07 22.89
CA ASP A 262 -12.61 10.65 24.17
C ASP A 262 -11.23 10.08 24.57
N MET A 263 -11.01 8.76 24.41
CA MET A 263 -9.71 8.12 24.65
C MET A 263 -8.62 8.64 23.71
N LEU A 264 -8.91 8.74 22.40
CA LEU A 264 -7.97 9.24 21.39
C LEU A 264 -7.62 10.72 21.63
N ASN A 265 -8.58 11.55 22.06
CA ASN A 265 -8.31 12.92 22.51
C ASN A 265 -7.43 12.97 23.77
N GLY A 266 -7.64 12.04 24.73
CA GLY A 266 -6.76 11.88 25.89
C GLY A 266 -5.32 11.51 25.51
N LEU A 267 -5.14 10.60 24.55
CA LEU A 267 -3.82 10.25 24.01
C LEU A 267 -3.17 11.42 23.26
N LYS A 268 -3.93 12.18 22.47
CA LYS A 268 -3.46 13.44 21.84
C LYS A 268 -2.98 14.44 22.90
N ALA A 269 -3.76 14.66 23.96
CA ALA A 269 -3.41 15.59 25.04
C ALA A 269 -2.15 15.15 25.80
N PHE A 270 -2.02 13.86 26.10
CA PHE A 270 -0.81 13.30 26.71
C PHE A 270 0.42 13.44 25.81
N GLY A 271 0.29 13.11 24.51
CA GLY A 271 1.34 13.34 23.52
C GLY A 271 1.73 14.82 23.40
N GLY A 272 0.76 15.73 23.53
CA GLY A 272 1.00 17.17 23.51
C GLY A 272 1.84 17.67 24.70
N MET A 273 1.66 17.09 25.89
CA MET A 273 2.52 17.36 27.05
C MET A 273 3.94 16.80 26.84
N ALA A 274 4.07 15.59 26.27
CA ALA A 274 5.37 15.00 25.94
C ALA A 274 6.10 15.73 24.79
N ALA A 275 5.37 16.43 23.91
CA ALA A 275 5.91 17.20 22.80
C ALA A 275 6.53 18.56 23.20
N ALA A 276 6.61 18.88 24.49
CA ALA A 276 7.22 20.13 24.98
C ALA A 276 8.68 20.35 24.53
N GLU A 277 9.43 19.26 24.30
CA GLU A 277 10.81 19.30 23.78
C GLU A 277 10.88 19.34 22.23
N LYS A 278 9.76 19.15 21.53
CA LYS A 278 9.68 18.88 20.08
C LYS A 278 8.51 19.66 19.45
N PRO A 279 8.67 20.98 19.20
CA PRO A 279 7.59 21.86 18.75
C PRO A 279 6.82 21.39 17.51
N GLU A 280 7.49 20.71 16.58
CA GLU A 280 6.93 20.15 15.34
C GLU A 280 5.86 19.08 15.63
N ILE A 281 6.07 18.27 16.67
CA ILE A 281 5.11 17.26 17.13
C ILE A 281 3.93 17.94 17.83
N GLY A 282 4.17 19.03 18.56
CA GLY A 282 3.11 19.88 19.10
C GLY A 282 2.26 20.52 17.99
N GLU A 283 2.90 21.04 16.94
CA GLU A 283 2.22 21.58 15.76
C GLU A 283 1.36 20.51 15.07
N LEU A 284 1.93 19.32 14.82
CA LEU A 284 1.22 18.16 14.25
C LEU A 284 0.00 17.75 15.09
N LEU A 285 0.17 17.54 16.40
CA LEU A 285 -0.93 17.13 17.28
C LEU A 285 -2.04 18.19 17.32
N ASN A 286 -1.69 19.48 17.25
CA ASN A 286 -2.66 20.57 17.17
C ASN A 286 -3.44 20.58 15.83
N LYS A 287 -2.88 20.07 14.73
CA LYS A 287 -3.58 19.91 13.43
C LYS A 287 -4.50 18.69 13.36
N ILE A 288 -4.40 17.74 14.29
CA ILE A 288 -5.26 16.54 14.33
C ILE A 288 -6.56 16.86 15.06
N GLU A 289 -7.69 16.70 14.38
CA GLU A 289 -9.05 16.79 14.93
C GLU A 289 -9.63 15.37 15.12
N ILE A 290 -10.35 15.16 16.22
CA ILE A 290 -10.87 13.84 16.61
C ILE A 290 -12.29 14.01 17.14
N SER A 291 -13.26 13.39 16.47
CA SER A 291 -14.69 13.54 16.78
C SER A 291 -15.44 12.21 16.68
N ALA A 292 -16.55 12.09 17.43
CA ALA A 292 -17.51 11.00 17.29
C ALA A 292 -18.83 11.54 16.73
N GLY A 293 -19.38 10.81 15.76
CA GLY A 293 -20.77 10.90 15.31
C GLY A 293 -21.54 9.66 15.74
N LYS A 294 -22.81 9.59 15.33
CA LYS A 294 -23.75 8.50 15.71
C LYS A 294 -23.26 7.09 15.33
N ASP A 295 -22.63 6.97 14.17
CA ASP A 295 -22.24 5.69 13.53
C ASP A 295 -20.74 5.65 13.18
N HIS A 296 -19.94 6.60 13.68
CA HIS A 296 -18.52 6.69 13.36
C HIS A 296 -17.67 7.48 14.37
N VAL A 297 -16.37 7.23 14.35
CA VAL A 297 -15.32 8.14 14.83
C VAL A 297 -14.53 8.64 13.63
N THR A 298 -14.29 9.95 13.55
CA THR A 298 -13.43 10.58 12.55
C THR A 298 -12.17 11.11 13.21
N ILE A 299 -11.02 10.74 12.66
CA ILE A 299 -9.72 11.41 12.86
C ILE A 299 -9.42 12.14 11.55
N SER A 300 -9.17 13.45 11.61
CA SER A 300 -8.83 14.26 10.43
C SER A 300 -7.66 15.19 10.71
N ALA A 301 -6.91 15.55 9.67
CA ALA A 301 -5.85 16.56 9.78
C ALA A 301 -5.68 17.35 8.49
N VAL A 302 -5.35 18.63 8.63
CA VAL A 302 -4.95 19.49 7.51
C VAL A 302 -3.50 19.93 7.78
N LEU A 303 -2.57 19.35 7.03
CA LEU A 303 -1.13 19.45 7.26
C LEU A 303 -0.49 20.31 6.16
N PRO A 304 0.02 21.52 6.47
CA PRO A 304 0.78 22.32 5.51
C PRO A 304 2.04 21.58 5.06
N GLU A 305 2.45 21.71 3.80
CA GLU A 305 3.68 21.07 3.29
C GLU A 305 4.92 21.42 4.10
N GLU A 306 5.04 22.66 4.59
CA GLU A 306 6.15 23.08 5.44
C GLU A 306 6.21 22.32 6.77
N LEU A 307 5.08 21.94 7.36
CA LEU A 307 5.05 21.08 8.54
C LEU A 307 5.50 19.65 8.18
N ILE A 308 5.10 19.14 7.01
CA ILE A 308 5.53 17.81 6.53
C ILE A 308 7.05 17.81 6.28
N LYS A 309 7.60 18.84 5.64
CA LYS A 309 9.05 19.01 5.40
C LYS A 309 9.84 19.03 6.71
N LYS A 310 9.38 19.76 7.74
CA LYS A 310 9.96 19.71 9.10
C LYS A 310 9.93 18.31 9.68
N LEU A 311 8.78 17.63 9.64
CA LEU A 311 8.60 16.29 10.22
C LEU A 311 9.47 15.23 9.52
N VAL A 312 9.65 15.32 8.20
CA VAL A 312 10.57 14.45 7.44
C VAL A 312 12.02 14.71 7.85
N ALA A 313 12.48 15.97 7.85
CA ALA A 313 13.85 16.31 8.25
C ALA A 313 14.14 15.95 9.72
N MET A 314 13.13 16.02 10.59
CA MET A 314 13.19 15.56 11.98
C MET A 314 13.30 14.04 12.08
N ALA A 315 12.58 13.29 11.24
CA ALA A 315 12.68 11.83 11.18
C ALA A 315 14.04 11.37 10.63
N GLU A 316 14.54 12.01 9.57
CA GLU A 316 15.89 11.77 9.01
C GLU A 316 17.00 11.94 10.07
N GLN A 317 16.86 12.91 10.99
CA GLN A 317 17.78 13.12 12.11
C GLN A 317 17.67 12.09 13.24
N MET A 318 16.56 11.34 13.32
CA MET A 318 16.34 10.29 14.34
C MET A 318 16.67 8.88 13.84
N ILE A 319 16.91 8.72 12.53
CA ILE A 319 17.56 7.52 12.00
C ILE A 319 19.05 7.61 12.41
N PRO A 320 19.57 6.66 13.21
CA PRO A 320 21.00 6.65 13.49
C PRO A 320 21.75 6.47 12.17
N LYS A 321 22.73 7.32 11.91
CA LYS A 321 23.68 7.08 10.81
C LYS A 321 24.27 5.69 11.02
N ALA A 322 24.26 4.86 9.97
CA ALA A 322 25.16 3.74 9.94
C ALA A 322 26.58 4.30 10.05
N GLU A 323 27.29 3.92 11.11
CA GLU A 323 28.74 4.06 11.11
C GLU A 323 29.24 3.19 9.95
N PRO A 324 30.15 3.69 9.10
CA PRO A 324 30.71 2.85 8.04
C PRO A 324 31.41 1.68 8.71
N ASP A 325 31.05 0.45 8.33
CA ASP A 325 31.72 -0.74 8.83
C ASP A 325 33.22 -0.57 8.59
N VAL A 326 33.98 -0.43 9.68
CA VAL A 326 35.43 -0.51 9.62
C VAL A 326 35.72 -1.96 9.29
N ILE A 327 36.07 -2.21 8.03
CA ILE A 327 36.61 -3.48 7.58
C ILE A 327 37.95 -3.64 8.30
N GLU A 328 37.92 -4.26 9.48
CA GLU A 328 39.13 -4.81 10.08
C GLU A 328 39.66 -5.85 9.10
N GLU A 329 40.79 -5.54 8.46
CA GLU A 329 41.46 -6.48 7.56
C GLU A 329 41.73 -7.78 8.35
N PRO A 330 41.33 -8.96 7.84
CA PRO A 330 41.51 -10.20 8.59
C PRO A 330 43.00 -10.47 8.76
N THR A 331 43.48 -10.39 10.00
CA THR A 331 44.87 -10.66 10.36
C THR A 331 45.22 -12.10 9.97
N GLU A 332 46.19 -12.27 9.07
CA GLU A 332 46.76 -13.58 8.74
C GLU A 332 47.46 -14.18 9.97
N GLU A 333 46.82 -15.10 10.69
CA GLU A 333 47.53 -16.04 11.55
C GLU A 333 46.94 -17.47 11.49
N ASN A 334 47.82 -18.39 11.13
CA ASN A 334 47.86 -19.80 11.54
C ASN A 334 46.68 -20.71 11.12
N SER A 335 46.76 -21.20 9.88
CA SER A 335 46.28 -22.54 9.52
C SER A 335 46.75 -23.59 10.54
N PRO A 336 45.89 -24.49 11.03
CA PRO A 336 46.33 -25.65 11.80
C PRO A 336 46.98 -26.69 10.87
N ASP A 337 48.19 -27.16 11.18
CA ASP A 337 48.86 -28.21 10.41
C ASP A 337 48.05 -29.52 10.43
N LEU A 338 47.84 -30.08 9.24
CA LEU A 338 46.94 -31.23 9.03
C LEU A 338 47.67 -32.58 9.02
N PHE A 339 48.79 -32.68 9.76
CA PHE A 339 49.63 -33.88 9.86
C PHE A 339 50.30 -34.03 11.23
N ASP A 340 49.53 -34.38 12.26
CA ASP A 340 50.10 -35.09 13.43
C ASP A 340 49.05 -35.93 14.21
N GLN A 341 48.76 -37.12 13.70
CA GLN A 341 48.29 -38.25 14.52
C GLN A 341 48.48 -39.59 13.80
N PHE A 342 49.34 -40.43 14.39
CA PHE A 342 49.37 -41.88 14.24
C PHE A 342 48.43 -42.53 15.26
#